data_AF-A0A7Y2MUQ4-F1
#
_entry.id   AF-A0A7Y2MUQ4-F1
#
_cell.length_a   1.000
_cell.length_b   1.000
_cell.length_c   1.000
_cell.angle_alpha   90.00
_cell.angle_beta   90.00
_cell.angle_gamma   90.00
#
_symmetry.space_group_name_H-M   'P 1'
#
loop_
_entity.id
_entity.type
_entity.pdbx_description
1 polymer ?
#
loop_
_entity_poly.entity_id
_entity_poly.type
_entity_poly.pdbx_seq_one_letter_code
_entity_poly.pdbx_strand_id
1 'polypeptide(L)'
;FGDPDVGCAECHTFGTFTAESDGPVLDGWGSREWILGMLHDPTQERFYGDDNDRMPSFGLDESLTEREMGLVTDWLRGDWYEPEDEDAASEDAASTGAGPGG
;
A
#
# COMPACT_ATOMS: atom_id res chain seq x y z
N PHE A 1 -9.85 9.92 25.34
CA PHE A 1 -9.94 9.37 23.97
C PHE A 1 -10.62 10.43 23.12
N GLY A 2 -9.93 10.91 22.07
CA GLY A 2 -10.49 11.81 21.07
C GLY A 2 -10.14 13.29 21.30
N ASP A 3 -9.12 13.75 20.59
CA ASP A 3 -9.02 15.14 20.12
C ASP A 3 -10.03 15.29 18.95
N PRO A 4 -10.85 16.35 18.90
CA PRO A 4 -11.93 16.48 17.90
C PRO A 4 -11.44 16.77 16.48
N ASP A 5 -10.15 17.04 16.27
CA ASP A 5 -9.66 17.60 15.00
C ASP A 5 -9.15 16.57 13.96
N VAL A 6 -9.39 15.25 14.16
CA VAL A 6 -9.09 14.23 13.13
C VAL A 6 -10.18 13.15 13.07
N GLY A 7 -11.40 13.51 12.66
CA GLY A 7 -12.46 12.54 12.42
C GLY A 7 -12.45 12.03 10.99
N CYS A 8 -11.43 11.26 10.58
CA CYS A 8 -11.40 10.64 9.24
C CYS A 8 -12.71 9.91 8.91
N ALA A 9 -13.30 9.28 9.94
CA ALA A 9 -14.56 8.59 9.89
C ALA A 9 -15.73 9.51 9.47
N GLU A 10 -15.73 10.79 9.82
CA GLU A 10 -16.79 11.75 9.44
C GLU A 10 -17.08 11.72 7.95
N CYS A 11 -16.02 11.57 7.14
CA CYS A 11 -16.14 11.47 5.69
C CYS A 11 -15.91 10.06 5.12
N HIS A 12 -15.25 9.17 5.84
CA HIS A 12 -14.85 7.87 5.30
C HIS A 12 -15.49 6.68 6.04
N THR A 13 -16.18 5.83 5.29
CA THR A 13 -16.68 4.55 5.80
C THR A 13 -15.50 3.62 6.13
N PHE A 14 -15.50 3.06 7.34
CA PHE A 14 -14.45 2.17 7.84
C PHE A 14 -14.98 1.18 8.88
N GLY A 15 -14.88 -0.11 8.59
CA GLY A 15 -15.35 -1.21 9.42
C GLY A 15 -16.85 -1.10 9.69
N THR A 16 -17.23 -0.92 10.95
CA THR A 16 -18.64 -0.75 11.34
C THR A 16 -19.08 0.72 11.31
N PHE A 17 -18.19 1.65 10.95
CA PHE A 17 -18.51 3.06 10.85
C PHE A 17 -18.95 3.39 9.43
N THR A 18 -20.15 3.94 9.28
CA THR A 18 -20.66 4.47 8.02
C THR A 18 -20.54 5.98 8.04
N ALA A 19 -19.85 6.55 7.05
CA ALA A 19 -19.73 7.99 6.90
C ALA A 19 -21.05 8.66 6.51
N GLU A 20 -21.18 9.93 6.90
CA GLU A 20 -22.33 10.76 6.52
C GLU A 20 -22.08 11.54 5.21
N SER A 21 -20.85 11.52 4.68
CA SER A 21 -20.48 12.15 3.42
C SER A 21 -19.69 11.21 2.49
N ASP A 22 -19.48 11.64 1.25
CA ASP A 22 -18.87 10.89 0.15
C ASP A 22 -17.34 10.90 0.16
N GLY A 23 -16.72 10.27 1.16
CA GLY A 23 -15.31 9.90 1.10
C GLY A 23 -15.13 8.43 0.66
N PRO A 24 -14.01 8.10 -0.01
CA PRO A 24 -13.66 6.71 -0.32
C PRO A 24 -13.83 5.76 0.87
N VAL A 25 -14.36 4.58 0.63
CA VAL A 25 -14.41 3.52 1.63
C VAL A 25 -12.98 3.09 1.96
N LEU A 26 -12.62 3.17 3.24
CA LEU A 26 -11.28 2.85 3.74
C LEU A 26 -11.16 1.42 4.25
N ASP A 27 -12.16 0.57 4.01
CA ASP A 27 -12.07 -0.85 4.33
C ASP A 27 -10.90 -1.50 3.59
N GLY A 28 -9.97 -2.05 4.37
CA GLY A 28 -8.73 -2.59 3.83
C GLY A 28 -7.80 -1.52 3.25
N TRP A 29 -7.92 -0.25 3.66
CA TRP A 29 -7.04 0.82 3.20
C TRP A 29 -5.56 0.43 3.31
N GLY A 30 -4.82 0.64 2.22
CA GLY A 30 -3.42 0.24 2.08
C GLY A 30 -3.19 -1.25 1.81
N SER A 31 -4.21 -2.11 1.85
CA SER A 31 -4.09 -3.51 1.43
C SER A 31 -3.80 -3.60 -0.07
N ARG A 32 -3.25 -4.75 -0.48
CA ARG A 32 -2.99 -5.03 -1.90
C ARG A 32 -4.26 -4.94 -2.73
N GLU A 33 -5.35 -5.49 -2.24
CA GLU A 33 -6.67 -5.47 -2.89
C GLU A 33 -7.24 -4.06 -2.99
N TRP A 34 -7.06 -3.23 -1.98
CA TRP A 34 -7.56 -1.86 -1.99
C TRP A 34 -6.82 -1.02 -3.04
N ILE A 35 -5.48 -1.09 -3.06
CA ILE A 35 -4.64 -0.39 -4.04
C ILE A 35 -4.91 -0.88 -5.46
N LEU A 36 -5.00 -2.21 -5.66
CA LEU A 36 -5.34 -2.77 -6.98
C LEU A 36 -6.72 -2.33 -7.46
N GLY A 37 -7.72 -2.31 -6.58
CA GLY A 37 -9.05 -1.81 -6.93
C GLY A 37 -9.01 -0.35 -7.39
N MET A 38 -8.26 0.49 -6.67
CA MET A 38 -8.12 1.91 -6.99
C MET A 38 -7.36 2.14 -8.30
N LEU A 39 -6.32 1.35 -8.59
CA LEU A 39 -5.62 1.40 -9.89
C LEU A 39 -6.48 0.88 -11.05
N HIS A 40 -7.27 -0.17 -10.80
CA HIS A 40 -8.10 -0.78 -11.84
C HIS A 40 -9.23 0.17 -12.27
N ASP A 41 -10.00 0.67 -11.30
CA ASP A 41 -11.15 1.53 -11.55
C ASP A 41 -11.44 2.44 -10.34
N PRO A 42 -10.87 3.66 -10.32
CA PRO A 42 -11.12 4.65 -9.28
C PRO A 42 -12.52 5.28 -9.35
N THR A 43 -13.30 5.03 -10.42
CA THR A 43 -14.65 5.60 -10.60
C THR A 43 -15.75 4.83 -9.88
N GLN A 44 -15.42 3.71 -9.23
CA GLN A 44 -16.39 2.98 -8.42
C GLN A 44 -16.87 3.84 -7.24
N GLU A 45 -18.14 3.69 -6.86
CA GLU A 45 -18.78 4.41 -5.73
C GLU A 45 -17.99 4.28 -4.42
N ARG A 46 -17.29 3.15 -4.22
CA ARG A 46 -16.47 2.93 -3.02
C ARG A 46 -15.17 3.75 -3.01
N PHE A 47 -14.82 4.41 -4.10
CA PHE A 47 -13.61 5.23 -4.26
C PHE A 47 -13.99 6.69 -4.50
N TYR A 48 -13.73 7.23 -5.69
CA TYR A 48 -14.07 8.61 -6.02
C TYR A 48 -15.44 8.74 -6.70
N GLY A 49 -16.04 7.64 -7.17
CA GLY A 49 -17.35 7.71 -7.83
C GLY A 49 -17.36 8.69 -9.01
N ASP A 50 -18.42 9.48 -9.08
CA ASP A 50 -18.60 10.56 -10.06
C ASP A 50 -17.65 11.75 -9.84
N ASP A 51 -17.02 11.86 -8.66
CA ASP A 51 -16.07 12.94 -8.31
C ASP A 51 -14.63 12.66 -8.77
N ASN A 52 -14.39 11.57 -9.51
CA ASN A 52 -13.09 11.27 -10.08
C ASN A 52 -12.70 12.24 -11.21
N ASP A 53 -11.91 13.27 -10.89
CA ASP A 53 -11.48 14.28 -11.87
C ASP A 53 -10.17 13.92 -12.59
N ARG A 54 -9.24 13.19 -11.94
CA ARG A 54 -7.85 13.08 -12.42
C ARG A 54 -7.28 11.67 -12.48
N MET A 55 -7.81 10.71 -11.72
CA MET A 55 -7.20 9.38 -11.66
C MET A 55 -7.67 8.53 -12.84
N PRO A 56 -6.77 8.07 -13.73
CA PRO A 56 -7.14 7.17 -14.82
C PRO A 56 -7.58 5.81 -14.28
N SER A 57 -8.49 5.15 -15.01
CA SER A 57 -8.88 3.78 -14.73
C SER A 57 -7.88 2.84 -15.40
N PHE A 58 -6.65 2.74 -14.87
CA PHE A 58 -5.53 2.09 -15.58
C PHE A 58 -5.84 0.66 -16.06
N GLY A 59 -6.64 -0.09 -15.29
CA GLY A 59 -7.09 -1.42 -15.67
C GLY A 59 -8.16 -1.42 -16.76
N LEU A 60 -9.15 -0.52 -16.68
CA LEU A 60 -10.20 -0.39 -17.70
C LEU A 60 -9.70 0.25 -19.00
N ASP A 61 -8.78 1.21 -18.90
CA ASP A 61 -8.13 1.89 -20.01
C ASP A 61 -7.04 1.02 -20.65
N GLU A 62 -6.77 -0.17 -20.08
CA GLU A 62 -5.75 -1.14 -20.51
C GLU A 62 -4.33 -0.53 -20.61
N SER A 63 -4.10 0.58 -19.92
CA SER A 63 -2.79 1.27 -19.89
C SER A 63 -1.79 0.57 -18.98
N LEU A 64 -2.27 -0.24 -18.04
CA LEU A 64 -1.48 -1.19 -17.26
C LEU A 64 -2.17 -2.56 -17.29
N THR A 65 -1.37 -3.61 -17.46
CA THR A 65 -1.83 -4.99 -17.25
C THR A 65 -2.03 -5.28 -15.76
N GLU A 66 -2.80 -6.32 -15.44
CA GLU A 66 -2.95 -6.80 -14.05
C GLU A 66 -1.61 -7.05 -13.36
N ARG A 67 -0.63 -7.57 -14.11
CA ARG A 67 0.72 -7.80 -13.61
C ARG A 67 1.44 -6.51 -13.29
N GLU A 68 1.35 -5.49 -14.14
CA GLU A 68 2.02 -4.20 -13.92
C GLU A 68 1.38 -3.43 -12.77
N MET A 69 0.05 -3.42 -12.65
CA MET A 69 -0.63 -2.88 -11.48
C MET A 69 -0.21 -3.61 -10.20
N GLY A 70 -0.04 -4.93 -10.28
CA GLY A 70 0.52 -5.75 -9.19
C GLY A 70 1.91 -5.28 -8.78
N LEU A 71 2.83 -5.11 -9.74
CA LEU A 71 4.19 -4.64 -9.45
C LEU A 71 4.23 -3.26 -8.79
N VAL A 72 3.42 -2.31 -9.28
CA VAL A 72 3.30 -0.97 -8.66
C VAL A 72 2.74 -1.09 -7.25
N THR A 73 1.73 -1.92 -7.05
CA THR A 73 1.10 -2.15 -5.74
C THR A 73 2.10 -2.74 -4.75
N ASP A 74 2.82 -3.78 -5.15
CA ASP A 74 3.80 -4.46 -4.32
C ASP A 74 4.95 -3.50 -3.97
N TRP A 75 5.40 -2.68 -4.94
CA TRP A 75 6.36 -1.59 -4.74
C TRP A 75 5.87 -0.46 -3.82
N LEU A 76 4.57 -0.14 -3.78
CA LEU A 76 4.06 0.84 -2.82
C LEU A 76 3.99 0.27 -1.40
N ARG A 77 3.88 -1.04 -1.26
CA ARG A 77 3.59 -1.72 0.00
C ARG A 77 4.81 -2.18 0.79
N GLY A 78 5.99 -2.22 0.19
CA GLY A 78 7.16 -2.88 0.81
C GLY A 78 7.31 -4.33 0.37
N ASP A 79 6.40 -4.86 -0.43
CA ASP A 79 6.26 -6.29 -0.70
C ASP A 79 7.09 -6.73 -1.92
N TRP A 80 8.32 -6.23 -2.05
CA TRP A 80 9.23 -6.59 -3.14
C TRP A 80 10.44 -7.38 -2.63
N TYR A 81 11.09 -8.09 -3.55
CA TYR A 81 12.32 -8.82 -3.25
C TYR A 81 13.46 -7.85 -2.93
N GLU A 82 14.01 -7.95 -1.72
CA GLU A 82 15.28 -7.34 -1.35
C GLU A 82 16.35 -8.44 -1.34
N PRO A 83 17.45 -8.29 -2.10
CA PRO A 83 18.54 -9.25 -2.02
C PRO A 83 19.16 -9.22 -0.63
N GLU A 84 19.60 -10.39 -0.15
CA GLU A 84 20.43 -10.45 1.06
C GLU A 84 21.72 -9.66 0.81
N ASP A 85 22.05 -8.71 1.69
CA ASP A 85 23.31 -7.96 1.61
C ASP A 85 24.49 -8.95 1.71
N GLU A 86 25.17 -9.23 0.60
CA GLU A 86 26.38 -10.07 0.56
C GLU A 86 27.49 -9.54 1.49
N ASP A 87 27.47 -8.25 1.81
CA ASP A 87 28.41 -7.61 2.74
C ASP A 87 28.17 -8.03 4.21
N ALA A 88 26.92 -8.25 4.63
CA ALA A 88 26.60 -8.65 6.02
C ALA A 88 27.04 -10.09 6.34
N ALA A 89 27.09 -10.96 5.33
CA ALA A 89 27.58 -12.34 5.48
C ALA A 89 29.12 -12.41 5.65
N SER A 90 29.86 -11.39 5.21
CA SER A 90 31.33 -11.36 5.27
C SER A 90 31.87 -10.96 6.65
N GLU A 91 31.11 -10.19 7.43
CA GLU A 91 31.52 -9.70 8.75
C GLU A 91 31.43 -10.80 9.84
N ASP A 92 30.45 -11.71 9.73
CA ASP A 92 30.29 -12.83 10.68
C ASP A 92 31.37 -13.90 10.51
N ALA A 93 31.78 -14.16 9.26
CA ALA A 93 32.86 -15.09 8.94
C ALA A 93 34.26 -14.58 9.37
N ALA A 94 34.47 -13.26 9.39
CA ALA A 94 35.75 -12.65 9.78
C ALA A 94 35.99 -12.63 11.31
N SER A 95 34.95 -12.84 12.13
CA SER A 95 35.03 -12.75 13.60
C SER A 95 35.48 -14.05 14.30
N THR A 96 35.50 -15.19 13.59
CA THR A 96 35.83 -16.50 14.21
C THR A 96 37.33 -16.86 14.20
N GLY A 97 38.22 -15.95 13.79
CA GLY A 97 39.64 -16.22 13.60
C GLY A 97 40.60 -15.35 14.43
N ALA A 98 40.63 -15.48 15.76
CA ALA A 98 41.79 -15.05 16.56
C ALA A 98 41.95 -15.87 17.85
N GLY A 99 42.94 -16.77 17.84
CA GLY A 99 43.36 -17.60 18.97
C GLY A 99 44.18 -16.86 20.04
N PRO A 100 44.66 -17.58 21.08
CA PRO A 100 45.03 -17.03 22.38
C PRO A 100 46.48 -16.53 22.46
N GLY A 101 46.74 -15.54 23.30
CA GLY A 101 48.09 -15.12 23.68
C GLY A 101 48.10 -14.14 24.86
N GLY A 102 48.54 -14.61 26.02
CA GLY A 102 48.71 -13.82 27.24
C GLY A 102 48.87 -14.71 28.48
#